data_AF-A0AB34I0P9-F1
#
_entry.id   AF-A0AB34I0P9-F1
#
_cell.length_a   1.000
_cell.length_b   1.000
_cell.length_c   1.000
_cell.angle_alpha   90.00
_cell.angle_beta   90.00
_cell.angle_gamma   90.00
#
_symmetry.space_group_name_H-M   'P 1'
#
loop_
_entity.id
_entity.type
_entity.pdbx_description
1 polymer ?
#
loop_
_entity_poly.entity_id
_entity_poly.type
_entity_poly.pdbx_seq_one_letter_code
_entity_poly.pdbx_strand_id
1 'polypeptide(L)'
;MRRHQLPNNWHVLVTFPSSYAVLMCLLSIWQRDKRDASNFDKEFTRQPVELTPTDKLFIMNLDQNEFAGFSYTNPEFVINV
;
A
#
# COMPACT_ATOMS: atom_id res chain seq x y z
N MET A 1 28.64 21.06 -29.14
CA MET A 1 27.65 20.79 -28.07
C MET A 1 27.41 22.08 -27.30
N ARG A 2 26.33 22.81 -27.58
CA ARG A 2 25.99 24.04 -26.84
C ARG A 2 25.27 23.65 -25.55
N ARG A 3 25.86 23.94 -24.39
CA ARG A 3 25.16 23.86 -23.11
C ARG A 3 24.04 24.90 -23.12
N HIS A 4 22.80 24.44 -23.10
CA HIS A 4 21.65 25.30 -22.85
C HIS A 4 21.78 25.83 -21.41
N GLN A 5 21.92 27.15 -21.26
CA GLN A 5 21.83 27.82 -19.96
C GLN A 5 20.35 27.80 -19.53
N LEU A 6 20.03 27.22 -18.38
CA LEU A 6 18.66 27.18 -17.88
C LEU A 6 18.19 28.58 -17.45
N PRO A 7 16.91 28.95 -17.65
CA PRO A 7 16.41 30.29 -17.32
C PRO A 7 16.37 30.53 -15.80
N ASN A 8 16.69 31.75 -15.37
CA ASN A 8 16.82 32.18 -13.97
C ASN A 8 15.53 32.14 -13.12
N ASN A 9 14.42 31.59 -13.66
CA ASN A 9 13.11 31.58 -12.99
C ASN A 9 12.69 30.20 -12.46
N TRP A 10 13.56 29.19 -12.54
CA TRP A 10 13.32 27.84 -12.00
C TRP A 10 13.75 27.66 -10.54
N HIS A 11 14.10 28.74 -9.84
CA HIS A 11 14.54 28.69 -8.44
C HIS A 11 13.42 28.47 -7.40
N VAL A 12 12.15 28.27 -7.81
CA VAL A 12 11.00 28.24 -6.87
C VAL A 12 10.31 26.88 -6.72
N LEU A 13 10.73 25.80 -7.39
CA LEU A 13 10.08 24.47 -7.18
C LEU A 13 11.06 23.29 -7.07
N VAL A 14 12.26 23.52 -6.54
CA VAL A 14 13.01 22.46 -5.86
C VAL A 14 13.27 22.93 -4.44
N THR A 15 12.21 22.98 -3.64
CA THR A 15 12.39 22.90 -2.18
C THR A 15 13.01 21.54 -1.93
N PHE A 16 14.34 21.49 -1.79
CA PHE A 16 15.01 20.36 -1.18
C PHE A 16 14.29 20.11 0.14
N PRO A 17 13.66 18.95 0.37
CA PRO A 17 13.12 18.67 1.69
C PRO A 17 14.28 18.86 2.67
N SER A 18 14.08 19.66 3.72
CA SER A 18 15.05 19.82 4.79
C SER A 18 15.63 18.44 5.13
N SER A 19 16.92 18.33 5.42
CA SER A 19 17.53 17.05 5.86
C SER A 19 16.70 16.37 6.95
N TYR A 20 15.99 17.18 7.74
CA TYR A 20 15.00 16.75 8.73
C TYR A 20 13.75 16.08 8.14
N ALA A 21 13.18 16.58 7.04
CA ALA A 21 12.04 15.95 6.37
C ALA A 21 12.42 14.59 5.74
N VAL A 22 13.62 14.49 5.16
CA VAL A 22 14.15 13.21 4.66
C VAL A 22 14.38 12.24 5.83
N LEU A 23 15.00 12.71 6.91
CA LEU A 23 15.24 11.90 8.11
C LEU A 23 13.93 11.46 8.78
N MET A 24 12.94 12.34 8.88
CA MET A 24 11.62 12.01 9.43
C MET A 24 10.87 11.00 8.57
N CYS A 25 10.98 11.10 7.24
CA CYS A 25 10.41 10.12 6.32
C CYS A 25 11.08 8.73 6.50
N LEU A 26 12.42 8.69 6.60
CA LEU A 26 13.16 7.46 6.86
C LEU A 26 12.82 6.84 8.22
N LEU A 27 12.60 7.66 9.25
CA LEU A 27 12.17 7.19 10.57
C LEU A 27 10.73 6.66 10.56
N SER A 28 9.82 7.25 9.77
CA SER A 28 8.44 6.77 9.66
C SER A 28 8.32 5.41 8.96
N ILE A 29 9.20 5.10 8.00
CA ILE A 29 9.20 3.82 7.29
C ILE A 29 9.76 2.68 8.15
N TRP A 30 10.45 3.00 9.25
CA TRP A 30 11.05 2.00 10.13
C TRP A 30 9.97 1.20 10.88
N GLN A 31 9.83 -0.08 10.51
CA GLN A 31 8.89 -1.01 11.14
C GLN A 31 9.47 -1.55 12.46
N ARG A 32 8.75 -1.35 13.57
CA ARG A 32 9.27 -1.68 14.91
C ARG A 32 9.01 -3.11 15.34
N ASP A 33 7.90 -3.69 14.89
CA ASP A 33 7.41 -5.02 15.25
C ASP A 33 6.71 -5.70 14.06
N LYS A 34 6.54 -7.03 14.11
CA LYS A 34 5.83 -7.80 13.09
C LYS A 34 4.35 -7.38 12.94
N ARG A 35 3.75 -6.80 13.98
CA ARG A 35 2.35 -6.33 13.98
C ARG A 35 2.23 -4.81 13.86
N ASP A 36 3.33 -4.11 13.58
CA ASP A 36 3.31 -2.66 13.44
C ASP A 36 2.53 -2.23 12.20
N ALA A 37 1.44 -1.50 12.42
CA ALA A 37 0.58 -0.97 11.39
C ALA A 37 0.64 0.57 11.30
N SER A 38 1.69 1.20 11.86
CA SER A 38 1.82 2.65 11.91
C SER A 38 1.93 3.34 10.54
N ASN A 39 2.31 2.59 9.50
CA ASN A 39 2.34 3.05 8.12
C ASN A 39 0.98 2.99 7.39
N PHE A 40 -0.07 2.50 8.05
CA PHE A 40 -1.43 2.47 7.53
C PHE A 40 -2.29 3.57 8.15
N ASP A 41 -3.32 4.02 7.43
CA ASP A 41 -4.29 4.95 8.00
C ASP A 41 -4.97 4.32 9.24
N LYS A 42 -5.14 5.14 10.28
CA LYS A 42 -5.81 4.74 11.51
C LYS A 42 -7.28 4.46 11.28
N GLU A 43 -7.89 5.04 10.24
CA GLU A 43 -9.28 4.75 9.90
C GLU A 43 -9.47 3.26 9.58
N PHE A 44 -8.57 2.66 8.78
CA PHE A 44 -8.64 1.23 8.44
C PHE A 44 -8.27 0.34 9.62
N THR A 45 -7.21 0.67 10.38
CA THR A 45 -6.74 -0.19 11.48
C THR A 45 -7.65 -0.19 12.71
N ARG A 46 -8.58 0.77 12.80
CA ARG A 46 -9.62 0.81 13.84
C ARG A 46 -10.89 0.07 13.45
N GLN A 47 -11.09 -0.22 12.17
CA GLN A 47 -12.26 -0.98 11.73
C GLN A 47 -12.22 -2.39 12.31
N PRO A 48 -13.38 -2.97 12.67
CA PRO A 48 -13.44 -4.35 13.11
C PRO A 48 -12.96 -5.29 12.00
N VAL A 49 -12.23 -6.34 12.39
CA VAL A 49 -11.75 -7.37 11.46
C VAL A 49 -12.87 -8.38 11.19
N GLU A 50 -13.89 -7.93 10.47
CA GLU A 50 -15.08 -8.73 10.15
C GLU A 50 -15.44 -8.62 8.68
N LEU A 51 -16.08 -9.67 8.16
CA LEU A 51 -16.61 -9.67 6.80
C LEU A 51 -17.98 -8.99 6.81
N THR A 52 -18.23 -8.12 5.84
CA THR A 52 -19.55 -7.52 5.65
C THR A 52 -20.58 -8.64 5.41
N PRO A 53 -21.68 -8.68 6.19
CA PRO A 53 -22.73 -9.66 5.97
C PRO A 53 -23.27 -9.58 4.55
N THR A 54 -23.38 -10.72 3.87
CA THR A 54 -23.86 -10.79 2.49
C THR A 54 -25.26 -11.39 2.43
N ASP A 55 -26.10 -10.89 1.52
CA ASP A 55 -27.42 -11.45 1.26
C ASP A 55 -27.30 -12.76 0.47
N LYS A 56 -27.90 -13.84 1.00
CA LYS A 56 -27.88 -15.17 0.38
C LYS A 56 -28.55 -15.18 -0.99
N LEU A 57 -29.63 -14.40 -1.18
CA LEU A 57 -30.33 -14.32 -2.46
C LEU A 57 -29.46 -13.64 -3.52
N PHE A 58 -28.70 -12.63 -3.12
CA PHE A 58 -27.73 -11.99 -4.01
C PHE A 58 -26.64 -12.96 -4.44
N ILE A 59 -26.06 -13.72 -3.50
CA ILE A 59 -25.03 -14.73 -3.79
C ILE A 59 -25.55 -15.82 -4.73
N MET A 60 -26.77 -16.32 -4.51
CA MET A 60 -27.36 -17.39 -5.33
C MET A 60 -27.60 -16.97 -6.80
N ASN A 61 -27.74 -15.66 -7.05
CA ASN A 61 -27.96 -15.13 -8.39
C ASN A 61 -26.66 -14.88 -9.17
N LEU A 62 -25.49 -15.14 -8.57
CA LEU A 62 -24.19 -15.00 -9.23
C LEU A 62 -23.85 -16.25 -10.05
N ASP A 63 -23.39 -16.08 -11.28
CA ASP A 63 -22.84 -17.18 -12.08
C ASP A 63 -21.51 -17.66 -11.48
N GLN A 64 -21.50 -18.89 -10.96
CA GLN A 64 -20.32 -19.46 -10.32
C GLN A 64 -19.23 -19.86 -11.33
N ASN A 65 -19.58 -20.05 -12.61
CA ASN A 65 -18.61 -20.45 -13.62
C ASN A 65 -17.62 -19.33 -13.97
N GLU A 66 -17.97 -18.07 -13.71
CA GLU A 66 -17.07 -16.93 -13.89
C GLU A 66 -15.81 -17.04 -13.00
N PHE A 67 -15.90 -17.78 -11.90
CA PHE A 67 -14.81 -18.00 -10.96
C PHE A 67 -14.08 -19.33 -11.18
N ALA A 68 -14.35 -20.02 -12.29
CA ALA A 68 -13.65 -21.27 -12.62
C ALA A 68 -12.15 -21.02 -12.81
N GLY A 69 -11.32 -21.78 -12.10
CA GLY A 69 -9.86 -21.59 -12.12
C GLY A 69 -9.34 -20.47 -11.20
N PHE A 70 -10.19 -19.86 -10.35
CA PHE A 70 -9.76 -18.85 -9.39
C PHE A 70 -8.84 -19.39 -8.28
N SER A 71 -9.00 -20.68 -7.91
CA SER A 71 -8.24 -21.29 -6.83
C SER A 71 -6.75 -21.43 -7.20
N TYR A 72 -5.88 -20.77 -6.42
CA TYR A 72 -4.43 -20.85 -6.53
C TYR A 72 -3.81 -21.05 -5.15
N THR A 73 -2.74 -21.85 -5.09
CA THR A 73 -1.88 -21.98 -3.91
C THR A 73 -0.44 -21.98 -4.40
N ASN A 74 0.41 -21.16 -3.79
CA ASN A 74 1.83 -21.09 -4.16
C ASN A 74 2.52 -22.41 -3.78
N PRO A 75 3.07 -23.19 -4.75
CA PRO A 75 3.74 -24.46 -4.46
C PRO A 75 5.04 -24.29 -3.66
N GLU A 76 5.66 -23.10 -3.70
CA GLU A 76 6.90 -22.80 -2.96
C GLU A 76 6.64 -22.35 -1.52
N PHE A 77 5.37 -22.31 -1.08
CA PHE A 77 5.03 -21.89 0.27
C PHE A 77 5.32 -23.02 1.27
N VAL A 78 6.53 -23.01 1.84
CA VAL A 78 6.94 -23.94 2.90
C VAL A 78 6.58 -23.35 4.26
N ILE A 79 5.67 -24.00 4.99
CA ILE A 79 5.35 -23.66 6.37
C ILE A 79 6.36 -24.36 7.28
N ASN A 80 7.27 -23.59 7.88
CA ASN A 80 8.05 -24.07 9.01
C ASN A 80 7.12 -24.15 10.23
N VAL A 81 6.73 -25.38 10.58
CA VAL A 81 5.98 -25.69 11.81
C VAL A 81 6.93 -25.82 12.98
#